data_AF-A0A1K2DB20-F1
#
_entry.id   AF-A0A1K2DB20-F1
#
_cell.length_a   1.000
_cell.length_b   1.000
_cell.length_c   1.000
_cell.angle_alpha   90.00
_cell.angle_beta   90.00
_cell.angle_gamma   90.00
#
_symmetry.space_group_name_H-M   'P 1'
#
loop_
_entity.id
_entity.type
_entity.pdbx_description
1 polymer ?
#
loop_
_entity_poly.entity_id
_entity_poly.type
_entity_poly.pdbx_seq_one_letter_code
_entity_poly.pdbx_strand_id
1 'polypeptide(L)'
;MTTEKLPPIAIVWVGVRTQVPYIPDGGTTTAKKIFVQGYAPIDSQVLLFDGEGPKEFARTYTDIHGIWKFEDLETSIKEYKLKARANGESSRSWTFKVVAPGDS
;
A
#
# COMPACT_ATOMS: atom_id res chain seq x y z
N MET A 1 -30.58 -9.57 -5.41
CA MET A 1 -29.57 -9.44 -4.34
C MET A 1 -28.30 -8.97 -5.02
N THR A 2 -27.97 -7.69 -4.89
CA THR A 2 -26.78 -7.12 -5.53
C THR A 2 -25.59 -7.57 -4.70
N THR A 3 -24.85 -8.58 -5.18
CA THR A 3 -23.54 -8.89 -4.64
C THR A 3 -22.71 -7.63 -4.83
N GLU A 4 -22.46 -6.89 -3.75
CA GLU A 4 -21.54 -5.78 -3.74
C GLU A 4 -20.19 -6.38 -4.13
N LYS A 5 -19.81 -6.22 -5.40
CA LYS A 5 -18.54 -6.70 -5.95
C LYS A 5 -17.47 -6.00 -5.12
N LEU A 6 -16.91 -6.72 -4.15
CA LEU A 6 -15.78 -6.24 -3.37
C LEU A 6 -14.79 -5.60 -4.34
N PRO A 7 -14.25 -4.40 -4.04
CA PRO A 7 -13.29 -3.77 -4.93
C PRO A 7 -12.19 -4.80 -5.19
N PRO A 8 -11.91 -5.11 -6.47
CA PRO A 8 -11.07 -6.24 -6.86
C PRO A 8 -9.65 -6.07 -6.33
N ILE A 9 -9.23 -4.86 -5.98
CA ILE A 9 -8.02 -4.60 -5.21
C ILE A 9 -8.11 -3.25 -4.48
N ALA A 10 -7.67 -3.19 -3.22
CA ALA A 10 -7.67 -1.96 -2.43
C ALA A 10 -6.46 -1.92 -1.49
N ILE A 11 -5.87 -0.74 -1.31
CA ILE A 11 -5.00 -0.42 -0.16
C ILE A 11 -5.91 0.09 0.95
N VAL A 12 -5.89 -0.56 2.11
CA VAL A 12 -6.79 -0.23 3.22
C VAL A 12 -6.02 0.35 4.40
N TRP A 13 -4.75 -0.02 4.54
CA TRP A 13 -3.95 0.46 5.65
C TRP A 13 -2.50 0.71 5.26
N VAL A 14 -1.99 1.89 5.62
CA VAL A 14 -0.57 2.26 5.54
C VAL A 14 -0.17 2.80 6.91
N GLY A 15 0.90 2.29 7.53
CA GLY A 15 1.28 2.67 8.90
C GLY A 15 2.72 2.34 9.29
N VAL A 16 3.12 2.63 10.53
CA VAL A 16 4.47 2.37 11.07
C VAL A 16 4.40 1.23 12.11
N ARG A 17 5.39 0.34 12.16
CA ARG A 17 5.33 -0.89 12.97
C ARG A 17 5.58 -0.67 14.48
N THR A 18 6.35 0.35 14.87
CA THR A 18 6.82 0.50 16.26
C THR A 18 5.96 1.43 17.12
N GLN A 19 5.19 2.32 16.49
CA GLN A 19 4.06 3.07 17.02
C GLN A 19 3.10 3.16 15.84
N VAL A 20 1.79 3.05 16.02
CA VAL A 20 0.86 2.91 14.88
C VAL A 20 0.15 4.25 14.56
N PRO A 21 0.81 5.30 14.02
CA PRO A 21 0.08 6.29 13.26
C PRO A 21 -0.20 5.69 11.89
N TYR A 22 -1.47 5.40 11.65
CA TYR A 22 -1.99 5.30 10.30
C TYR A 22 -1.58 6.54 9.51
N ILE A 23 -1.03 6.34 8.31
CA ILE A 23 -0.67 7.42 7.39
C ILE A 23 -1.88 7.65 6.49
N PRO A 24 -2.67 8.72 6.70
CA PRO A 24 -3.83 9.00 5.86
C PRO A 24 -3.39 9.27 4.42
N ASP A 25 -4.32 9.08 3.49
CA ASP A 25 -4.13 9.49 2.10
C ASP A 25 -3.88 11.00 2.02
N GLY A 26 -2.79 11.41 1.37
CA GLY A 26 -2.27 12.78 1.39
C GLY A 26 -1.50 13.17 2.68
N GLY A 27 -1.25 12.22 3.58
CA GLY A 27 -0.58 12.46 4.86
C GLY A 27 0.95 12.58 4.77
N THR A 28 1.57 12.80 5.92
CA THR A 28 3.03 12.93 6.06
C THR A 28 3.55 12.00 7.15
N THR A 29 4.75 11.44 6.98
CA THR A 29 5.44 10.62 7.97
C THR A 29 6.95 10.90 7.97
N THR A 30 7.62 10.59 9.07
CA THR A 30 9.10 10.55 9.17
C THR A 30 9.63 9.12 9.22
N ALA A 31 8.74 8.13 9.11
CA ALA A 31 9.09 6.72 9.21
C ALA A 31 9.90 6.26 8.01
N LYS A 32 10.98 5.51 8.30
CA LYS A 32 11.85 4.84 7.31
C LYS A 32 11.32 3.47 6.87
N LYS A 33 10.37 2.92 7.61
CA LYS A 33 9.72 1.63 7.32
C LYS A 33 8.24 1.80 7.50
N ILE A 34 7.48 1.33 6.51
CA ILE A 34 6.03 1.33 6.54
C ILE A 34 5.48 -0.08 6.36
N PHE A 35 4.33 -0.29 6.96
CA PHE A 35 3.44 -1.40 6.73
C PHE A 35 2.38 -0.98 5.73
N VAL A 36 2.08 -1.84 4.76
CA VAL A 36 0.99 -1.64 3.79
C VAL A 36 0.15 -2.90 3.72
N GLN A 37 -1.17 -2.77 3.83
CA GLN A 37 -2.11 -3.88 3.69
C GLN A 37 -3.30 -3.50 2.83
N GLY A 38 -3.85 -4.53 2.22
CA GLY A 38 -5.05 -4.41 1.42
C GLY A 38 -5.75 -5.73 1.19
N TYR A 39 -6.72 -5.67 0.28
CA TYR A 39 -7.44 -6.82 -0.24
C TYR A 39 -7.19 -6.97 -1.74
N ALA A 40 -7.18 -8.20 -2.22
CA ALA A 40 -7.19 -8.58 -3.64
C ALA A 40 -7.85 -9.98 -3.74
N PRO A 41 -8.11 -10.55 -4.94
CA PRO A 41 -8.72 -11.87 -5.03
C PRO A 41 -7.80 -12.93 -4.42
N ILE A 42 -8.35 -14.00 -3.86
CA ILE A 42 -7.60 -15.08 -3.21
C ILE A 42 -6.55 -15.67 -4.19
N ASP A 43 -5.42 -16.11 -3.64
CA ASP A 43 -4.26 -16.67 -4.37
C ASP A 43 -3.73 -15.78 -5.52
N SER A 44 -3.97 -14.47 -5.46
CA SER A 44 -3.51 -13.54 -6.48
C SER A 44 -2.16 -12.94 -6.13
N GLN A 45 -1.30 -12.81 -7.14
CA GLN A 45 -0.08 -12.02 -7.02
C GLN A 45 -0.43 -10.53 -6.99
N VAL A 46 0.04 -9.86 -5.95
CA VAL A 46 -0.12 -8.42 -5.76
C VAL A 46 1.22 -7.74 -6.02
N LEU A 47 1.21 -6.81 -6.98
CA LEU A 47 2.34 -5.96 -7.31
C LEU A 47 2.05 -4.54 -6.80
N LEU A 48 2.91 -4.02 -5.93
CA LEU A 48 2.83 -2.66 -5.45
C LEU A 48 3.75 -1.78 -6.30
N PHE A 49 3.23 -0.67 -6.78
CA PHE A 49 3.96 0.34 -7.55
C PHE A 49 4.02 1.65 -6.78
N ASP A 50 5.07 2.42 -7.00
CA ASP A 50 5.19 3.80 -6.52
C ASP A 50 5.22 4.74 -7.73
N GLY A 51 4.10 5.41 -7.98
CA GLY A 51 3.85 6.20 -9.19
C GLY A 51 3.35 5.36 -10.38
N GLU A 52 3.51 5.90 -11.59
CA GLU A 52 3.11 5.23 -12.84
C GLU A 52 4.30 4.55 -13.56
N GLY A 53 5.45 4.45 -12.87
CA GLY A 53 6.64 3.79 -13.41
C GLY A 53 6.44 2.28 -13.61
N PRO A 54 7.16 1.66 -14.55
CA PRO A 54 7.05 0.23 -14.82
C PRO A 54 7.71 -0.65 -13.75
N LYS A 55 8.57 -0.06 -12.91
CA LYS A 55 9.29 -0.75 -11.86
C LYS A 55 8.36 -0.95 -10.65
N GLU A 56 8.12 -2.20 -10.31
CA GLU A 56 7.47 -2.56 -9.05
C GLU A 56 8.29 -2.09 -7.85
N PHE A 57 7.57 -1.63 -6.83
CA PHE A 57 8.13 -1.27 -5.55
C PHE A 57 8.26 -2.50 -4.64
N ALA A 58 7.25 -3.38 -4.65
CA ALA A 58 7.27 -4.65 -3.92
C ALA A 58 6.25 -5.64 -4.52
N ARG A 59 6.39 -6.93 -4.19
CA ARG A 59 5.45 -7.99 -4.59
C ARG A 59 5.14 -8.95 -3.45
N THR A 60 3.90 -9.43 -3.40
CA THR A 60 3.45 -10.45 -2.44
C THR A 60 2.31 -11.26 -3.02
N TYR A 61 1.78 -12.22 -2.27
CA TYR A 61 0.56 -12.94 -2.59
C TYR A 61 -0.49 -12.66 -1.51
N THR A 62 -1.76 -12.69 -1.91
CA THR A 62 -2.87 -12.73 -0.94
C THR A 62 -2.89 -14.06 -0.20
N ASP A 63 -3.34 -14.03 1.05
CA ASP A 63 -3.67 -15.23 1.81
C ASP A 63 -5.05 -15.83 1.41
N ILE A 64 -5.47 -16.87 2.14
CA ILE A 64 -6.75 -17.57 1.95
C ILE A 64 -7.98 -16.69 2.16
N HIS A 65 -7.81 -15.49 2.74
CA HIS A 65 -8.87 -14.51 2.97
C HIS A 65 -8.79 -13.35 1.96
N GLY A 66 -7.88 -13.40 0.98
CA GLY A 66 -7.67 -12.31 0.03
C GLY A 66 -6.89 -11.14 0.61
N ILE A 67 -6.29 -11.28 1.79
CA ILE A 67 -5.52 -10.23 2.44
C ILE A 67 -4.07 -10.30 1.99
N TRP A 68 -3.51 -9.17 1.62
CA TRP A 68 -2.09 -9.03 1.33
C TRP A 68 -1.46 -7.98 2.25
N LYS A 69 -0.19 -8.17 2.60
CA LYS A 69 0.55 -7.23 3.44
C LYS A 69 2.02 -7.15 3.06
N PHE A 70 2.61 -5.99 3.32
CA PHE A 70 4.05 -5.74 3.35
C PHE A 70 4.42 -5.18 4.71
N GLU A 71 5.32 -5.84 5.43
CA GLU A 71 5.57 -5.50 6.85
C GLU A 71 6.67 -4.45 7.05
N ASP A 72 7.68 -4.42 6.17
CA ASP A 72 8.87 -3.58 6.30
C ASP A 72 9.27 -2.99 4.94
N LEU A 73 8.40 -2.18 4.34
CA LEU A 73 8.78 -1.43 3.13
C LEU A 73 9.67 -0.26 3.51
N GLU A 74 10.93 -0.33 3.06
CA GLU A 74 11.89 0.76 3.24
C GLU A 74 11.45 2.00 2.46
N THR A 75 11.50 3.15 3.13
CA THR A 75 11.14 4.44 2.57
C THR A 75 12.29 5.43 2.60
N SER A 76 12.28 6.36 1.65
CA SER A 76 13.21 7.48 1.55
C SER A 76 12.44 8.80 1.52
N ILE A 77 13.13 9.91 1.80
CA ILE A 77 12.52 11.25 1.81
C ILE A 77 12.06 11.61 0.39
N LYS A 78 10.76 11.50 0.14
CA LYS A 78 10.07 11.88 -1.10
C LYS A 78 8.55 11.77 -0.92
N GLU A 79 7.82 12.15 -1.95
CA GLU A 79 6.41 11.79 -2.10
C GLU A 79 6.27 10.37 -2.67
N TYR A 80 5.33 9.62 -2.10
CA TYR A 80 4.94 8.28 -2.54
C TYR A 80 3.53 8.33 -3.13
N LYS A 81 3.32 7.57 -4.20
CA LYS A 81 2.00 7.34 -4.80
C LYS A 81 1.80 5.84 -5.00
N LEU A 82 1.40 5.16 -3.93
CA LEU A 82 1.26 3.70 -3.95
C LEU A 82 0.04 3.27 -4.76
N LYS A 83 0.22 2.27 -5.61
CA LYS A 83 -0.83 1.66 -6.42
C LYS A 83 -0.62 0.16 -6.47
N ALA A 84 -1.59 -0.61 -5.98
CA ALA A 84 -1.51 -2.06 -6.02
C ALA A 84 -2.18 -2.58 -7.30
N ARG A 85 -1.63 -3.63 -7.90
CA ARG A 85 -2.21 -4.32 -9.07
C ARG A 85 -2.26 -5.82 -8.84
N ALA A 86 -3.36 -6.45 -9.22
CA ALA A 86 -3.52 -7.91 -9.21
C ALA A 86 -4.49 -8.30 -10.32
N ASN A 87 -4.20 -9.39 -11.04
CA ASN A 87 -5.06 -9.95 -12.11
C ASN A 87 -5.56 -8.93 -13.15
N GLY A 88 -4.72 -7.94 -13.51
CA GLY A 88 -5.08 -6.89 -14.47
C GLY A 88 -5.92 -5.75 -13.90
N GLU A 89 -6.33 -5.83 -12.64
CA GLU A 89 -7.05 -4.79 -11.91
C GLU A 89 -6.05 -3.90 -11.12
N SER A 90 -6.41 -2.64 -10.87
CA SER A 90 -5.58 -1.68 -10.12
C SER A 90 -6.37 -1.00 -9.01
N SER A 91 -5.74 -0.76 -7.87
CA SER A 91 -6.35 -0.03 -6.77
C SER A 91 -6.41 1.48 -7.08
N ARG A 92 -7.17 2.21 -6.27
CA ARG A 92 -6.94 3.66 -6.13
C ARG A 92 -5.49 3.92 -5.71
N SER A 93 -4.98 5.09 -6.06
CA SER A 93 -3.69 5.55 -5.54
C SER A 93 -3.82 5.93 -4.06
N TRP A 94 -2.79 5.62 -3.29
CA TRP A 94 -2.60 6.10 -1.92
C TRP A 94 -1.36 6.97 -1.88
N THR A 95 -1.52 8.25 -1.56
CA THR A 95 -0.42 9.21 -1.52
C THR A 95 0.00 9.51 -0.10
N PHE A 96 1.30 9.72 0.11
CA PHE A 96 1.83 10.28 1.35
C PHE A 96 3.24 10.81 1.11
N LYS A 97 3.71 11.66 2.01
CA LYS A 97 5.07 12.22 1.97
C LYS A 97 5.91 11.68 3.12
N VAL A 98 7.16 11.34 2.81
CA VAL A 98 8.18 11.06 3.82
C VAL A 98 9.08 12.28 3.94
N VAL A 99 9.19 12.85 5.14
CA VAL A 99 10.00 14.03 5.44
C VAL A 99 11.13 13.70 6.42
N ALA A 100 12.12 14.59 6.53
CA ALA A 100 13.19 14.42 7.50
C ALA A 100 12.64 14.54 8.92
N PRO A 101 13.23 13.82 9.90
CA PRO A 101 12.90 14.01 11.30
C PRO A 101 13.22 15.46 11.72
N GLY A 102 12.19 16.24 12.06
CA GLY A 102 12.31 17.66 12.43
C GLY A 102 11.52 18.63 11.53
N ASP A 103 10.99 18.17 10.39
CA ASP A 103 10.20 18.98 9.44
C ASP A 103 8.67 18.74 9.52
N SER A 104 8.21 18.01 10.55
CA SER A 104 6.80 17.59 10.72
C SER A 104 5.99 18.55 11.58
#